data_AF-A0A6V7K8U5-F1
#
_entry.id   AF-A0A6V7K8U5-F1
#
_cell.length_a   1.000
_cell.length_b   1.000
_cell.length_c   1.000
_cell.angle_alpha   90.00
_cell.angle_beta   90.00
_cell.angle_gamma   90.00
#
_symmetry.space_group_name_H-M   'P 1'
#
loop_
_entity.id
_entity.type
_entity.pdbx_description
1 polymer ?
#
loop_
_entity_poly.entity_id
_entity_poly.type
_entity_poly.pdbx_seq_one_letter_code
_entity_poly.pdbx_strand_id
1 'polypeptide(L)' 'ESLANAKNVLILTGSGISAESGIPTFRGPGGYWRTYMAHSLATTTAFKNNPSLVWEFYEYRRDTAAKAQPNK' A
#
# COMPACT_ATOMS: atom_id res chain seq x y z
N GLU A 1 -3.93 17.10 25.82
CA GLU A 1 -3.27 18.40 26.08
C GLU A 1 -2.05 18.64 25.20
N SER A 2 -1.09 17.72 25.09
CA SER A 2 0.14 17.92 24.30
C SER A 2 -0.10 18.24 22.82
N LEU A 3 -1.05 17.57 22.15
CA LEU A 3 -1.38 17.85 20.74
C LEU A 3 -2.05 19.23 20.58
N ALA A 4 -2.94 19.62 21.49
CA ALA A 4 -3.67 20.89 21.42
C ALA A 4 -2.75 22.12 21.56
N ASN A 5 -1.61 21.97 22.25
CA ASN A 5 -0.64 23.03 22.49
C ASN A 5 0.58 22.97 21.54
N ALA A 6 0.63 22.00 20.63
CA ALA A 6 1.75 21.84 19.72
C ALA A 6 1.77 22.96 18.67
N LYS A 7 2.90 23.66 18.54
CA LYS A 7 3.07 24.74 17.54
C LYS A 7 3.44 24.22 16.15
N ASN A 8 4.01 23.02 16.07
CA ASN A 8 4.41 22.37 14.83
C ASN A 8 4.09 20.88 14.94
N VAL A 9 3.12 20.41 14.17
CA VAL A 9 2.69 19.01 14.15
C VAL A 9 3.17 18.36 12.87
N LEU A 10 3.86 17.23 12.99
CA LEU A 10 4.23 16.35 11.88
C LEU A 10 3.45 15.04 12.02
N ILE A 11 2.82 14.59 10.94
CA ILE A 11 2.16 13.29 10.86
C ILE A 11 2.94 12.44 9.86
N LEU A 12 3.47 11.31 10.32
CA LEU A 12 4.05 10.28 9.47
C LEU A 12 3.08 9.11 9.41
N THR A 13 2.62 8.77 8.20
CA THR A 13 1.69 7.65 7.98
C THR A 13 2.36 6.55 7.17
N GLY A 14 1.75 5.36 7.20
CA GLY A 14 2.14 4.23 6.38
C GLY A 14 0.90 3.51 5.83
N SER A 15 1.09 2.40 5.11
CA SER A 15 -0.02 1.68 4.45
C SER A 15 -1.16 1.25 5.37
N GLY A 16 -0.90 1.13 6.68
CA GLY A 16 -1.93 0.78 7.66
C GLY A 16 -3.10 1.75 7.67
N ILE A 17 -2.85 3.06 7.44
CA ILE A 17 -3.93 4.05 7.40
C ILE A 17 -4.85 3.84 6.21
N SER A 18 -4.40 3.18 5.13
CA SER A 18 -5.23 2.89 3.96
C SER A 18 -5.99 1.56 4.05
N ALA A 19 -5.70 0.73 5.06
CA ALA A 19 -6.33 -0.58 5.21
C ALA A 19 -7.85 -0.47 5.41
N GLU A 20 -8.29 0.53 6.17
CA GLU A 20 -9.72 0.80 6.40
C GLU A 20 -10.44 1.34 5.15
N SER A 21 -9.68 1.83 4.16
CA SER A 21 -10.21 2.17 2.82
C SER A 21 -10.27 0.96 1.89
N GLY A 22 -10.03 -0.26 2.39
CA GLY A 22 -9.99 -1.48 1.58
C GLY A 22 -8.72 -1.64 0.74
N ILE A 23 -7.68 -0.83 0.97
CA ILE A 23 -6.41 -0.93 0.25
C ILE A 23 -5.46 -1.88 1.00
N PRO A 24 -5.01 -3.00 0.38
CA PRO A 24 -4.12 -3.95 1.03
C PRO A 24 -2.78 -3.33 1.47
N THR A 25 -2.28 -3.75 2.63
CA THR A 25 -0.99 -3.33 3.18
C THR A 25 0.18 -4.06 2.50
N PHE A 26 1.41 -3.62 2.72
CA PHE A 26 2.59 -4.32 2.16
C PHE A 26 3.08 -5.49 3.01
N ARG A 27 2.61 -5.62 4.26
CA ARG A 27 3.01 -6.64 5.23
C ARG A 27 1.79 -7.09 6.04
N GLY A 28 1.91 -8.23 6.71
CA GLY A 28 0.85 -8.80 7.56
C GLY A 28 -0.28 -9.42 6.73
N PRO A 29 -1.51 -9.50 7.26
CA PRO A 29 -2.64 -10.16 6.59
C PRO A 29 -2.97 -9.62 5.18
N GLY A 30 -2.69 -8.35 4.91
CA GLY A 30 -2.86 -7.73 3.57
C GLY A 30 -1.63 -7.78 2.67
N GLY A 31 -0.50 -8.33 3.16
CA GLY A 31 0.81 -8.27 2.50
C GLY A 31 0.98 -9.15 1.27
N TYR A 32 -0.02 -9.96 0.93
CA TYR A 32 0.00 -10.85 -0.22
C TYR A 32 -0.94 -10.38 -1.33
N TRP A 33 -0.49 -10.53 -2.57
CA TRP A 33 -1.33 -10.48 -3.75
C TRP A 33 -1.22 -11.82 -4.49
N ARG A 34 -2.35 -12.53 -4.63
CA ARG A 34 -2.36 -13.96 -4.97
C ARG A 34 -1.47 -14.75 -3.97
N THR A 35 -0.45 -15.45 -4.47
CA THR A 35 0.52 -16.19 -3.66
C THR A 35 1.83 -15.41 -3.44
N TYR A 36 1.94 -14.20 -3.98
CA TYR A 36 3.17 -13.39 -3.92
C TYR A 36 3.13 -12.38 -2.78
N MET A 37 4.24 -12.26 -2.06
CA MET A 37 4.46 -11.14 -1.16
C MET A 37 4.53 -9.84 -1.96
N ALA A 38 3.76 -8.81 -1.57
CA ALA A 38 3.73 -7.52 -2.25
C ALA A 38 5.14 -6.91 -2.40
N HIS A 39 5.98 -7.06 -1.38
CA HIS A 39 7.36 -6.53 -1.40
C HIS A 39 8.29 -7.29 -2.35
N SER A 40 8.00 -8.54 -2.72
CA SER A 40 8.85 -9.27 -3.68
C SER A 40 8.61 -8.82 -5.12
N LEU A 41 7.39 -8.37 -5.43
CA LEU A 41 7.01 -7.84 -6.74
C LEU A 41 7.43 -6.38 -6.96
N ALA A 42 7.59 -5.60 -5.88
CA ALA A 42 8.01 -4.20 -5.93
C ALA A 42 9.55 -4.04 -5.96
N THR A 43 10.26 -4.84 -6.77
CA THR A 43 11.72 -4.77 -6.92
C THR A 43 12.13 -4.63 -8.38
N THR A 44 13.27 -3.98 -8.63
CA THR A 44 13.84 -3.87 -9.99
C THR A 44 14.17 -5.24 -10.57
N THR A 45 14.65 -6.17 -9.74
CA THR A 45 14.91 -7.57 -10.15
C THR A 45 13.63 -8.28 -10.59
N ALA A 46 12.54 -8.18 -9.82
CA ALA A 46 11.27 -8.78 -10.21
C ALA A 46 10.74 -8.21 -11.53
N PHE A 47 10.83 -6.89 -11.71
CA PHE A 47 10.41 -6.25 -12.96
C PHE A 47 11.25 -6.69 -14.15
N LYS A 48 12.57 -6.82 -13.99
CA LYS A 48 13.46 -7.34 -15.05
C LYS A 48 13.15 -8.80 -15.40
N ASN A 49 12.87 -9.62 -14.40
CA ASN A 49 12.63 -11.06 -14.58
C ASN A 49 11.26 -11.36 -15.20
N ASN A 50 10.21 -10.65 -14.76
CA ASN A 50 8.87 -10.82 -15.28
C ASN A 50 8.08 -9.49 -15.22
N PRO A 51 8.24 -8.62 -16.23
CA PRO A 51 7.56 -7.33 -16.23
C PRO A 51 6.04 -7.47 -16.34
N SER A 52 5.53 -8.51 -17.02
CA SER A 52 4.08 -8.75 -17.15
C SER A 52 3.45 -9.01 -15.78
N LEU A 53 4.04 -9.88 -14.96
CA LEU A 53 3.55 -10.17 -13.61
C LEU A 53 3.55 -8.92 -12.73
N VAL A 54 4.61 -8.11 -12.81
CA VAL A 54 4.69 -6.86 -12.03
C VAL A 54 3.65 -5.85 -12.52
N TRP A 55 3.42 -5.75 -13.83
CA TRP A 55 2.35 -4.91 -14.37
C TRP A 55 0.96 -5.36 -13.93
N GLU A 56 0.65 -6.67 -13.94
CA GLU A 56 -0.61 -7.18 -13.39
C GLU A 56 -0.80 -6.79 -11.92
N PHE A 57 0.26 -6.91 -11.12
CA PHE A 57 0.23 -6.51 -9.71
C PHE A 57 -0.08 -5.02 -9.54
N TYR A 58 0.59 -4.15 -10.31
CA TYR A 58 0.34 -2.72 -10.22
C TYR A 58 -1.01 -2.32 -10.80
N GLU A 59 -1.50 -2.98 -11.85
CA GLU A 59 -2.82 -2.71 -12.41
C GLU A 59 -3.94 -3.07 -11.42
N TYR A 60 -3.85 -4.23 -10.76
CA TYR A 60 -4.74 -4.58 -9.66
C TYR A 60 -4.76 -3.50 -8.56
N ARG A 61 -3.59 -2.98 -8.18
CA ARG A 61 -3.50 -1.94 -7.14
C ARG A 61 -4.05 -0.60 -7.60
N ARG A 62 -3.88 -0.25 -8.87
CA ARG A 62 -4.44 0.97 -9.48
C ARG A 62 -5.97 0.92 -9.46
N ASP A 63 -6.56 -0.19 -9.90
CA ASP A 63 -8.02 -0.40 -9.88
C ASP A 63 -8.57 -0.39 -8.44
N THR A 64 -7.90 -1.08 -7.52
CA THR A 64 -8.28 -1.08 -6.09
C THR A 64 -8.27 0.33 -5.51
N ALA A 65 -7.21 1.09 -5.75
CA ALA A 65 -7.09 2.46 -5.25
C ALA A 65 -8.12 3.41 -5.90
N ALA A 66 -8.43 3.24 -7.19
CA ALA A 66 -9.40 4.07 -7.90
C ALA A 66 -10.83 3.91 -7.36
N LYS A 67 -11.16 2.74 -6.81
CA LYS A 67 -12.47 2.43 -6.20
C LYS A 67 -12.56 2.81 -4.73
N ALA A 68 -11.43 3.04 -4.06
CA ALA A 68 -11.37 3.35 -2.64
C ALA A 68 -11.82 4.79 -2.35
N GLN A 69 -12.24 5.04 -1.11
CA GLN A 69 -12.55 6.36 -0.57
C GLN A 69 -11.73 6.63 0.70
N PRO A 70 -11.47 7.90 1.05
CA PRO A 70 -10.85 8.25 2.33
C PRO A 70 -11.62 7.65 3.52
N ASN A 71 -10.89 7.18 4.53
CA ASN A 71 -11.45 6.70 5.80
C ASN A 71 -11.43 7.79 6.88
N LYS A 72 -11.82 7.43 8.10
CA LYS A 72 -12.02 8.35 9.23
C LYS A 72 -10.72 8.86 9.83
#